data_AF-A0A9E5VRI2-F1
#
_entry.id   AF-A0A9E5VRI2-F1
#
_cell.length_a   1.000
_cell.length_b   1.000
_cell.length_c   1.000
_cell.angle_alpha   90.00
_cell.angle_beta   90.00
_cell.angle_gamma   90.00
#
_symmetry.space_group_name_H-M   'P 1'
#
loop_
_entity.id
_entity.type
_entity.pdbx_description
1 polymer ?
#
loop_
_entity_poly.entity_id
_entity_poly.type
_entity_poly.pdbx_seq_one_letter_code
_entity_poly.pdbx_strand_id
1 'polypeptide(L)'
;DNIPYTATMLPIIAALSRDLGIEPYVLYFGLLTGATLGGNITPVGASANIAGIGLLRKEGYEVKNSDFFKIGIPFTIVAVLAGYIYIWLVWRP
;
A
#
# COMPACT_ATOMS: atom_id res chain seq x y z
N ASP A 1 -6.22 1.89 7.76
CA ASP A 1 -4.94 1.41 8.32
C ASP A 1 -4.59 0.08 7.67
N ASN A 2 -3.32 -0.10 7.33
CA ASN A 2 -2.84 -1.20 6.52
C ASN A 2 -2.72 -2.49 7.35
N ILE A 3 -2.52 -2.38 8.66
CA ILE A 3 -2.36 -3.51 9.58
C ILE A 3 -3.66 -4.34 9.69
N PRO A 4 -4.82 -3.77 10.11
CA PRO A 4 -6.05 -4.55 10.23
C PRO A 4 -6.51 -5.09 8.87
N TYR A 5 -6.32 -4.34 7.79
CA TYR A 5 -6.65 -4.79 6.43
C TYR A 5 -5.80 -5.99 6.02
N THR A 6 -4.48 -5.94 6.24
CA THR A 6 -3.61 -7.07 5.89
C THR A 6 -3.98 -8.30 6.71
N ALA A 7 -4.21 -8.14 8.01
CA ALA A 7 -4.59 -9.23 8.91
C ALA A 7 -5.90 -9.92 8.49
N THR A 8 -6.92 -9.17 8.05
CA THR A 8 -8.20 -9.74 7.60
C THR A 8 -8.08 -10.44 6.24
N MET A 9 -7.13 -10.02 5.40
CA MET A 9 -6.91 -10.62 4.08
C MET A 9 -6.03 -11.89 4.11
N LEU A 10 -5.23 -12.10 5.16
CA LEU A 10 -4.41 -13.31 5.31
C LEU A 10 -5.18 -14.63 5.08
N PRO A 11 -6.33 -14.90 5.72
CA PRO A 11 -7.08 -16.14 5.49
C PRO A 11 -7.60 -16.27 4.06
N ILE A 12 -7.92 -15.15 3.40
CA ILE A 12 -8.41 -15.12 2.01
C ILE A 12 -7.27 -15.51 1.05
N ILE A 13 -6.07 -14.95 1.26
CA ILE A 13 -4.88 -15.32 0.48
C ILE A 13 -4.49 -16.79 0.70
N ALA A 14 -4.61 -17.28 1.94
CA ALA A 14 -4.37 -18.68 2.25
C ALA A 14 -5.36 -19.62 1.55
N ALA A 15 -6.63 -19.23 1.41
CA ALA A 15 -7.61 -19.99 0.64
C ALA A 15 -7.31 -19.95 -0.86
N LEU A 16 -7.05 -18.75 -1.40
CA LEU A 16 -6.77 -18.54 -2.83
C LEU A 16 -5.52 -19.29 -3.30
N SER A 17 -4.45 -19.30 -2.52
CA SER A 17 -3.22 -20.05 -2.82
C SER A 17 -3.47 -21.56 -2.93
N ARG A 18 -4.29 -22.13 -2.03
CA ARG A 18 -4.69 -23.54 -2.09
C ARG A 18 -5.51 -23.85 -3.34
N ASP A 19 -6.46 -23.00 -3.68
CA ASP A 19 -7.32 -23.18 -4.85
C ASP A 19 -6.53 -23.08 -6.17
N LEU A 20 -5.51 -22.23 -6.20
CA LEU A 20 -4.62 -22.05 -7.36
C LEU A 20 -3.46 -23.07 -7.40
N GLY A 21 -3.24 -23.84 -6.33
CA GLY A 21 -2.12 -24.77 -6.23
C GLY A 21 -0.74 -24.09 -6.24
N ILE A 22 -0.65 -22.84 -5.79
CA ILE A 22 0.60 -22.06 -5.75
C ILE A 22 1.06 -21.82 -4.32
N GLU A 23 2.37 -21.68 -4.14
CA GLU A 23 2.95 -21.25 -2.86
C GLU A 23 2.40 -19.89 -2.42
N PRO A 24 1.94 -19.74 -1.17
CA PRO A 24 1.20 -18.54 -0.75
C PRO A 24 2.09 -17.31 -0.60
N TYR A 25 3.41 -17.48 -0.52
CA TYR A 25 4.37 -16.40 -0.29
C TYR A 25 4.26 -15.28 -1.33
N VAL A 26 4.14 -15.63 -2.62
CA VAL A 26 4.03 -14.62 -3.70
C VAL A 26 2.78 -13.75 -3.51
N LEU A 27 1.67 -14.35 -3.08
CA LEU A 27 0.43 -13.64 -2.82
C LEU A 27 0.49 -12.84 -1.51
N TYR A 28 1.15 -13.35 -0.46
CA TYR A 28 1.34 -12.61 0.79
C TYR A 28 2.21 -11.37 0.58
N PHE A 29 3.32 -11.48 -0.15
CA PHE A 29 4.17 -10.33 -0.47
C PHE A 29 3.47 -9.36 -1.42
N GLY A 30 2.66 -9.85 -2.35
CA GLY A 30 1.80 -9.03 -3.20
C GLY A 30 0.78 -8.23 -2.37
N LEU A 31 0.07 -8.89 -1.45
CA LEU A 31 -0.84 -8.27 -0.50
C LEU A 31 -0.11 -7.22 0.35
N LEU A 32 1.02 -7.57 0.95
CA LEU A 32 1.80 -6.68 1.80
C LEU A 32 2.22 -5.42 1.03
N THR A 33 2.76 -5.58 -0.17
CA THR A 33 3.19 -4.47 -1.04
C THR A 33 2.01 -3.58 -1.41
N GLY A 34 0.91 -4.17 -1.89
CA GLY A 34 -0.29 -3.44 -2.27
C GLY A 34 -0.94 -2.71 -1.10
N ALA A 35 -1.13 -3.38 0.04
CA ALA A 35 -1.75 -2.80 1.22
C ALA A 35 -0.90 -1.67 1.83
N THR A 36 0.41 -1.85 1.93
CA THR A 36 1.29 -0.88 2.60
C THR A 36 1.66 0.31 1.72
N LEU A 37 2.00 0.07 0.45
CA LEU A 37 2.39 1.14 -0.47
C LEU A 37 1.18 1.81 -1.10
N GLY A 38 0.17 1.02 -1.52
CA GLY A 38 -1.06 1.49 -2.15
C GLY A 38 -1.92 2.36 -1.23
N GLY A 39 -1.88 2.13 0.09
CA GLY A 39 -2.59 2.95 1.08
C GLY A 39 -2.16 4.43 1.08
N ASN A 40 -0.99 4.77 0.51
CA ASN A 40 -0.47 6.14 0.52
C ASN A 40 -1.10 7.08 -0.54
N ILE A 41 -2.03 6.62 -1.38
CA ILE A 41 -2.67 7.46 -2.41
C ILE A 41 -3.51 8.57 -1.78
N THR A 42 -4.06 8.36 -0.59
CA THR A 42 -4.98 9.30 0.07
C THR A 42 -4.40 9.86 1.37
N PRO A 43 -4.82 11.07 1.77
CA PRO A 43 -4.45 11.67 3.06
C PRO A 43 -4.79 10.79 4.27
N VAL A 44 -5.87 10.01 4.19
CA VAL A 44 -6.40 9.20 5.29
C VAL A 44 -5.94 7.74 5.27
N GLY A 45 -5.28 7.32 4.20
CA GLY A 45 -4.93 5.90 4.02
C GLY A 45 -3.83 5.41 4.97
N ALA A 46 -2.94 6.31 5.41
CA ALA A 46 -1.92 6.04 6.41
C ALA A 46 -1.93 7.09 7.54
N SER A 47 -1.70 6.65 8.77
CA SER A 47 -1.60 7.54 9.94
C SER A 47 -0.49 8.57 9.81
N ALA A 48 0.62 8.21 9.16
CA ALA A 48 1.74 9.12 8.86
C ALA A 48 1.31 10.31 7.99
N ASN A 49 0.43 10.09 7.00
CA ASN A 49 -0.06 11.13 6.11
C ASN A 49 -0.90 12.16 6.89
N ILE A 50 -1.79 11.66 7.78
CA ILE A 50 -2.60 12.50 8.65
C ILE A 50 -1.72 13.33 9.61
N ALA A 51 -0.70 12.70 10.21
CA ALA A 51 0.23 13.38 11.11
C ALA A 51 1.03 14.47 10.39
N GLY A 52 1.54 14.20 9.18
CA GLY A 52 2.26 15.17 8.36
C GLY A 52 1.40 16.38 7.96
N ILE A 53 0.15 16.12 7.56
CA ILE A 53 -0.81 17.21 7.26
C ILE A 53 -1.14 18.01 8.52
N GLY A 54 -1.28 17.36 9.68
CA GLY A 54 -1.48 18.01 10.96
C GLY A 54 -0.34 18.98 11.31
N LEU A 55 0.90 18.57 11.05
CA LEU A 55 2.08 19.42 11.26
C LEU A 55 2.10 20.62 10.30
N LEU A 56 1.82 20.40 9.01
CA LEU A 56 1.74 21.49 8.03
C LEU A 56 0.65 22.52 8.40
N ARG A 57 -0.51 22.05 8.85
CA ARG A 57 -1.60 22.92 9.32
C ARG A 57 -1.20 23.73 10.56
N LYS A 58 -0.43 23.14 11.48
CA LYS A 58 0.09 23.84 12.66
C LYS A 58 1.04 24.99 12.29
N GLU A 59 1.81 24.82 11.22
CA GLU A 59 2.69 25.85 10.67
C GLU A 59 1.95 26.87 9.77
N GLY A 60 0.62 26.78 9.66
CA GLY A 60 -0.22 27.71 8.90
C GLY A 60 -0.41 27.37 7.42
N TYR A 61 0.05 26.19 6.96
CA TYR A 61 -0.17 25.74 5.58
C TYR A 61 -1.51 25.02 5.44
N GLU A 62 -2.34 25.46 4.50
CA GLU A 62 -3.50 24.69 4.06
C GLU A 62 -3.09 23.64 3.03
N VAL A 63 -3.36 22.37 3.34
CA VAL A 63 -3.16 21.25 2.42
C VAL A 63 -4.52 20.80 1.89
N LYS A 64 -4.77 20.96 0.59
CA LYS A 64 -5.98 20.43 -0.05
C LYS A 64 -5.76 18.97 -0.44
N ASN A 65 -6.86 18.21 -0.51
CA ASN A 65 -6.80 16.83 -0.99
C ASN A 65 -6.22 16.73 -2.41
N SER A 66 -6.47 17.74 -3.25
CA SER A 66 -5.89 17.82 -4.61
C SER A 66 -4.37 17.86 -4.62
N ASP A 67 -3.76 18.54 -3.64
CA ASP A 67 -2.31 18.67 -3.55
C ASP A 67 -1.70 17.34 -3.15
N PHE A 68 -2.37 16.63 -2.23
CA PHE A 68 -2.00 15.28 -1.84
C PHE A 68 -2.10 14.30 -3.02
N PHE A 69 -3.18 14.34 -3.79
CA PHE A 69 -3.35 13.44 -4.93
C PHE A 69 -2.32 13.69 -6.04
N LYS A 70 -2.00 14.95 -6.34
CA LYS A 70 -1.01 15.30 -7.38
C LYS A 70 0.38 14.72 -7.09
N ILE A 71 0.75 14.61 -5.81
CA ILE A 71 2.05 14.10 -5.37
C ILE A 71 1.97 12.60 -5.06
N GLY A 72 0.94 12.20 -4.31
CA GLY A 72 0.74 10.85 -3.81
C GLY A 72 0.47 9.84 -4.91
N ILE A 73 -0.35 10.15 -5.92
CA ILE A 73 -0.67 9.21 -7.02
C ILE A 73 0.59 8.78 -7.77
N PRO A 74 1.41 9.68 -8.37
CA PRO A 74 2.59 9.25 -9.11
C PRO A 74 3.60 8.55 -8.20
N PHE A 75 3.79 9.02 -6.97
CA PHE A 75 4.72 8.39 -6.02
C PHE A 75 4.29 6.97 -5.66
N THR A 76 3.01 6.77 -5.32
CA THR A 76 2.49 5.45 -4.96
C THR A 76 2.53 4.49 -6.15
N ILE A 77 2.23 4.94 -7.36
CA ILE A 77 2.34 4.10 -8.57
C ILE A 77 3.78 3.61 -8.72
N VAL A 78 4.78 4.50 -8.63
CA VAL A 78 6.19 4.12 -8.74
C VAL A 78 6.60 3.15 -7.63
N ALA A 79 6.18 3.40 -6.38
CA ALA A 79 6.49 2.52 -5.26
C ALA A 79 5.87 1.12 -5.41
N VAL A 80 4.59 1.04 -5.79
CA VAL A 80 3.88 -0.23 -6.02
C VAL A 80 4.51 -0.98 -7.20
N LEU A 81 4.86 -0.30 -8.29
CA LEU A 81 5.54 -0.90 -9.43
C LEU A 81 6.92 -1.45 -9.06
N ALA A 82 7.70 -0.71 -8.27
CA ALA A 82 9.00 -1.19 -7.79
C ALA A 82 8.85 -2.47 -6.95
N GLY A 83 7.88 -2.50 -6.03
CA GLY A 83 7.58 -3.70 -5.23
C GLY A 83 7.07 -4.86 -6.08
N TYR A 84 6.22 -4.59 -7.07
CA TYR A 84 5.76 -5.59 -8.04
C TYR A 84 6.92 -6.19 -8.82
N ILE A 85 7.82 -5.36 -9.39
CA ILE A 85 8.99 -5.81 -10.13
C ILE A 85 9.90 -6.66 -9.23
N TYR A 86 10.11 -6.23 -7.99
CA TYR A 86 10.89 -7.01 -7.02
C TYR A 86 10.30 -8.40 -6.78
N ILE A 87 8.99 -8.47 -6.47
CA ILE A 87 8.30 -9.75 -6.26
C ILE A 87 8.39 -10.62 -7.51
N TRP A 88 8.17 -10.04 -8.68
CA TRP A 88 8.26 -10.75 -9.96
C TRP A 88 9.66 -11.34 -10.22
N LEU A 89 10.72 -10.64 -9.85
CA LEU A 89 12.09 -11.12 -10.03
C LEU A 89 12.46 -12.24 -9.05
N VAL A 90 11.96 -12.19 -7.81
CA VAL A 90 12.28 -13.17 -6.76
C VAL A 90 11.44 -14.45 -6.91
N TRP A 91 10.15 -14.31 -7.21
CA TRP A 91 9.20 -15.43 -7.39
C TRP A 91 8.86 -15.65 -8.86
N ARG A 92 9.83 -15.41 -9.73
CA ARG A 92 9.67 -15.63 -11.16
C ARG A 92 9.24 -17.10 -11.38
N PRO A 93 8.15 -17.37 -12.10
CA PRO A 93 7.79 -18.73 -12.49
C PRO A 93 8.86 -19.35 -13.39
#